data_AF-A0A9P7N1W9-F1
#
_entry.id   AF-A0A9P7N1W9-F1
#
_cell.length_a   1.000
_cell.length_b   1.000
_cell.length_c   1.000
_cell.angle_alpha   90.00
_cell.angle_beta   90.00
_cell.angle_gamma   90.00
#
_symmetry.space_group_name_H-M   'P 1'
#
loop_
_entity.id
_entity.type
_entity.pdbx_description
1 polymer ?
#
loop_
_entity_poly.entity_id
_entity_poly.type
_entity_poly.pdbx_seq_one_letter_code
_entity_poly.pdbx_strand_id
1 'polypeptide(L)'
;MAFIHGLEAMVSFATEGAVSISGGNFQIFEKMVQESGAAYRPNTTVSAIAFHKGSNTPGSIPKYVLSTKETQSMAQAASLQTTFDSVIIASPWQYSDIEAGEGVIKHGIDTIPYMKLHVTLFTSPLRLQASYFGLKPGTPAPSNVYTTLGKDETAQAGPKGVGRTGFYSISTLRTVTNPRTQKKEYLYKIFSAEAVNATFLSAILGTDIPTSFVSSESGTEVDAISWYYPHWFYSYPIELPRVTFQDPVIGPGLYYTSGIESFISTMETSALMGMNVARLIADDLVDTTGRGSGAAAAARAGKGRPRVPAAREDFWDSMDSEIGASMEFLGADEL
;
A
#
# COMPACT_ATOMS: atom_id res chain seq x y z
N MET A 1 -15.45 16.43 9.92
CA MET A 1 -14.58 15.50 9.18
C MET A 1 -15.41 14.89 8.07
N ALA A 2 -15.18 15.27 6.81
CA ALA A 2 -16.00 14.80 5.68
C ALA A 2 -15.21 13.99 4.63
N PHE A 3 -13.88 13.97 4.72
CA PHE A 3 -13.00 13.40 3.67
C PHE A 3 -12.00 12.36 4.20
N ILE A 4 -12.17 11.95 5.45
CA ILE A 4 -11.45 10.86 6.12
C ILE A 4 -12.40 10.26 7.16
N HIS A 5 -12.42 8.94 7.31
CA HIS A 5 -13.22 8.26 8.33
C HIS A 5 -12.56 8.31 9.71
N GLY A 6 -13.35 8.09 10.76
CA GLY A 6 -12.92 8.26 12.15
C GLY A 6 -11.73 7.36 12.53
N LEU A 7 -11.72 6.10 12.10
CA LEU A 7 -10.61 5.18 12.38
C LEU A 7 -9.27 5.70 11.81
N GLU A 8 -9.22 6.03 10.52
CA GLU A 8 -7.99 6.53 9.89
C GLU A 8 -7.56 7.87 10.49
N ALA A 9 -8.51 8.72 10.87
CA ALA A 9 -8.20 9.95 11.60
C ALA A 9 -7.47 9.64 12.91
N MET A 10 -7.91 8.64 13.69
CA MET A 10 -7.23 8.22 14.92
C MET A 10 -5.85 7.63 14.64
N VAL A 11 -5.72 6.76 13.63
CA VAL A 11 -4.44 6.17 13.22
C VAL A 11 -3.45 7.26 12.78
N SER A 12 -3.92 8.29 12.07
CA SER A 12 -3.12 9.44 11.66
C SER A 12 -2.59 10.27 12.83
N PHE A 13 -3.19 10.18 14.01
CA PHE A 13 -2.69 10.82 15.24
C PHE A 13 -1.77 9.89 16.06
N ALA A 14 -1.76 8.59 15.78
CA ALA A 14 -0.96 7.58 16.49
C ALA A 14 0.43 7.40 15.84
N THR A 15 1.18 8.49 15.65
CA THR A 15 2.45 8.48 14.88
C THR A 15 3.71 8.19 15.72
N GLU A 16 3.56 7.90 17.01
CA GLU A 16 4.69 7.73 17.92
C GLU A 16 5.39 6.36 17.71
N GLY A 17 6.70 6.31 17.96
CA GLY A 17 7.47 5.06 17.93
C GLY A 17 7.80 4.50 16.53
N ALA A 18 7.59 5.27 15.45
CA ALA A 18 7.91 4.82 14.10
C ALA A 18 9.38 4.44 13.94
N VAL A 19 9.63 3.22 13.50
CA VAL A 19 10.97 2.68 13.20
C VAL A 19 11.11 2.37 11.70
N SER A 20 12.35 2.27 11.24
CA SER A 20 12.65 1.87 9.86
C SER A 20 13.82 0.89 9.83
N ILE A 21 13.83 0.01 8.84
CA ILE A 21 14.95 -0.90 8.64
C ILE A 21 16.11 -0.14 7.99
N SER A 22 17.30 -0.25 8.58
CA SER A 22 18.52 0.28 7.96
C SER A 22 18.72 -0.34 6.59
N GLY A 23 18.82 0.49 5.55
CA GLY A 23 18.87 0.04 4.15
C GLY A 23 17.50 -0.02 3.45
N GLY A 24 16.39 0.13 4.18
CA GLY A 24 15.03 0.28 3.64
C GLY A 24 14.08 -0.85 4.04
N ASN A 25 12.80 -0.49 4.23
CA ASN A 25 11.74 -1.41 4.69
C ASN A 25 11.44 -2.55 3.70
N PHE A 26 11.86 -2.43 2.43
CA PHE A 26 11.68 -3.49 1.43
C PHE A 26 12.30 -4.83 1.85
N GLN A 27 13.35 -4.78 2.69
CA GLN A 27 14.04 -5.96 3.21
C GLN A 27 13.11 -6.90 4.00
N ILE A 28 12.04 -6.37 4.62
CA ILE A 28 11.03 -7.18 5.31
C ILE A 28 10.36 -8.12 4.30
N PHE A 29 9.87 -7.57 3.19
CA PHE A 29 9.17 -8.33 2.15
C PHE A 29 10.11 -9.25 1.38
N GLU A 30 11.34 -8.80 1.11
CA GLU A 30 12.37 -9.64 0.50
C GLU A 30 12.62 -10.90 1.35
N LYS A 31 12.73 -10.74 2.67
CA LYS A 31 12.88 -11.86 3.59
C LYS A 31 11.65 -12.76 3.65
N MET A 32 10.45 -12.19 3.66
CA MET A 32 9.21 -12.99 3.59
C MET A 32 9.17 -13.88 2.35
N VAL A 33 9.53 -13.35 1.18
CA VAL A 33 9.57 -14.14 -0.07
C VAL A 33 10.64 -15.23 0.01
N GLN A 34 11.84 -14.92 0.50
CA GLN A 34 12.93 -15.88 0.66
C GLN A 34 12.57 -17.05 1.60
N GLU A 35 11.97 -16.75 2.75
CA GLU A 35 11.62 -17.75 3.78
C GLU A 35 10.35 -18.54 3.44
N SER A 36 9.49 -18.03 2.55
CA SER A 36 8.22 -18.69 2.18
C SER A 36 8.38 -20.04 1.48
N GLY A 37 9.55 -20.31 0.89
CA GLY A 37 9.75 -21.46 0.00
C GLY A 37 8.92 -21.41 -1.29
N ALA A 38 8.24 -20.29 -1.58
CA ALA A 38 7.40 -20.15 -2.76
C ALA A 38 8.23 -20.03 -4.05
N ALA A 39 7.66 -20.52 -5.16
CA ALA A 39 8.23 -20.32 -6.48
C ALA A 39 8.01 -18.86 -6.94
N TYR A 40 8.97 -17.99 -6.64
CA TYR A 40 8.93 -16.59 -7.04
C TYR A 40 9.27 -16.42 -8.54
N ARG A 41 8.40 -15.69 -9.27
CA ARG A 41 8.55 -15.42 -10.71
C ARG A 41 8.56 -13.92 -10.98
N PRO A 42 9.71 -13.24 -10.89
CA PRO A 42 9.81 -11.83 -11.26
C PRO A 42 9.55 -11.65 -12.76
N ASN A 43 9.26 -10.41 -13.19
CA ASN A 43 9.02 -10.05 -14.58
C ASN A 43 7.93 -10.90 -15.29
N THR A 44 7.01 -11.48 -14.52
CA THR A 44 5.90 -12.29 -15.02
C THR A 44 4.59 -11.63 -14.63
N THR A 45 3.90 -11.03 -15.60
CA THR A 45 2.62 -10.36 -15.38
C THR A 45 1.49 -11.35 -15.64
N VAL A 46 0.60 -11.53 -14.66
CA VAL A 46 -0.68 -12.24 -14.85
C VAL A 46 -1.60 -11.31 -15.62
N SER A 47 -2.24 -11.84 -16.66
CA SER A 47 -3.12 -11.09 -17.58
C SER A 47 -4.54 -11.60 -17.59
N ALA A 48 -4.76 -12.87 -17.26
CA ALA A 48 -6.10 -13.43 -17.13
C ALA A 48 -6.16 -14.57 -16.13
N ILE A 49 -7.33 -14.73 -15.53
CA ILE A 49 -7.70 -15.83 -14.63
C ILE A 49 -8.97 -16.48 -15.18
N ALA A 50 -8.93 -17.78 -15.42
CA ALA A 50 -10.09 -18.53 -15.91
C ALA A 50 -10.23 -19.87 -15.19
N PHE A 51 -11.43 -20.45 -15.23
CA PHE A 51 -11.60 -21.85 -14.86
C PHE A 51 -10.93 -22.76 -15.89
N HIS A 52 -10.25 -23.79 -15.40
CA HIS A 52 -9.86 -24.92 -16.23
C HIS A 52 -11.11 -25.57 -16.84
N LYS A 53 -11.02 -25.99 -18.11
CA LYS A 53 -12.16 -26.57 -18.82
C LYS A 53 -12.74 -27.76 -18.04
N GLY A 54 -14.05 -27.74 -17.83
CA GLY A 54 -14.79 -28.80 -17.13
C GLY A 54 -14.56 -28.89 -15.61
N SER A 55 -13.81 -27.95 -15.00
CA SER A 55 -13.58 -27.98 -13.54
C SER A 55 -14.69 -27.27 -12.73
N ASN A 56 -15.40 -26.33 -13.37
CA ASN A 56 -16.47 -25.57 -12.74
C ASN A 56 -17.84 -26.28 -12.89
N THR A 57 -17.97 -27.43 -12.23
CA THR A 57 -19.23 -28.20 -12.20
C THR A 57 -19.83 -28.20 -10.80
N PRO A 58 -21.17 -28.25 -10.66
CA PRO A 58 -21.80 -28.28 -9.34
C PRO A 58 -21.30 -29.48 -8.51
N GLY A 59 -20.71 -29.19 -7.34
CA GLY A 59 -20.19 -30.21 -6.42
C GLY A 59 -18.71 -30.54 -6.58
N SER A 60 -18.00 -29.96 -7.56
CA SER A 60 -16.53 -30.05 -7.67
C SER A 60 -15.86 -28.74 -7.24
N ILE A 61 -14.64 -28.85 -6.70
CA ILE A 61 -13.79 -27.67 -6.46
C ILE A 61 -13.28 -27.19 -7.83
N PRO A 62 -13.56 -25.95 -8.24
CA PRO A 62 -13.06 -25.45 -9.51
C PRO A 62 -11.54 -25.35 -9.46
N LYS A 63 -10.93 -25.68 -10.60
CA LYS A 63 -9.49 -25.48 -10.83
C LYS A 63 -9.31 -24.27 -11.72
N TYR A 64 -8.25 -23.51 -11.45
CA TYR A 64 -7.91 -22.29 -12.17
C TYR A 64 -6.75 -22.51 -13.13
N VAL A 65 -6.77 -21.77 -14.22
CA VAL A 65 -5.65 -21.59 -15.14
C VAL A 65 -5.37 -20.10 -15.28
N LEU A 66 -4.08 -19.76 -15.30
CA LEU A 66 -3.62 -18.37 -15.40
C LEU A 66 -2.98 -18.14 -16.76
N SER A 67 -3.18 -16.96 -17.33
CA SER A 67 -2.44 -16.50 -18.51
C SER A 67 -1.40 -15.47 -18.09
N THR A 68 -0.16 -15.67 -18.51
CA THR A 68 0.96 -14.78 -18.16
C THR A 68 1.70 -14.29 -19.38
N LYS A 69 2.34 -13.13 -19.25
CA LYS A 69 3.31 -12.60 -20.21
C LYS A 69 4.53 -12.05 -19.49
N GLU A 70 5.63 -11.91 -20.22
CA GLU A 70 6.79 -11.18 -19.73
C GLU A 70 6.43 -9.71 -19.50
N THR A 71 6.87 -9.15 -18.38
CA THR A 71 6.60 -7.75 -18.01
C THR A 71 7.14 -6.81 -19.09
N GLN A 72 6.35 -5.81 -19.49
CA GLN A 72 6.63 -4.86 -20.58
C GLN A 72 6.74 -5.48 -21.99
N SER A 73 6.45 -6.78 -22.15
CA SER A 73 6.38 -7.39 -23.47
C SER A 73 5.07 -7.06 -24.18
N MET A 74 5.18 -6.76 -25.48
CA MET A 74 4.04 -6.65 -26.40
C MET A 74 3.55 -8.02 -26.89
N ALA A 75 4.22 -9.11 -26.49
CA ALA A 75 3.79 -10.45 -26.84
C ALA A 75 2.43 -10.79 -26.22
N GLN A 76 1.68 -11.63 -26.92
CA GLN A 76 0.40 -12.12 -26.43
C GLN A 76 0.61 -13.01 -25.20
N ALA A 77 -0.28 -12.89 -24.22
CA ALA A 77 -0.22 -13.71 -23.03
C ALA A 77 -0.44 -15.19 -23.36
N ALA A 78 0.32 -16.06 -22.70
CA ALA A 78 0.23 -17.49 -22.85
C ALA A 78 -0.40 -18.13 -21.60
N SER A 79 -1.31 -19.07 -21.81
CA SER A 79 -1.88 -19.88 -20.73
C SER A 79 -0.80 -20.77 -20.12
N LEU A 80 -0.68 -20.74 -18.80
CA LEU A 80 0.12 -21.71 -18.06
C LEU A 80 -0.47 -23.10 -18.22
N GLN A 81 0.40 -24.11 -18.25
CA GLN A 81 -0.01 -25.52 -18.25
C GLN A 81 -0.36 -26.02 -16.84
N THR A 82 0.07 -25.28 -15.81
CA THR A 82 -0.22 -25.56 -14.41
C THR A 82 -1.64 -25.13 -14.06
N THR A 83 -2.34 -25.97 -13.31
CA THR A 83 -3.64 -25.64 -12.72
C THR A 83 -3.51 -25.39 -11.23
N PHE A 84 -4.38 -24.55 -10.69
CA PHE A 84 -4.36 -24.13 -9.28
C PHE A 84 -5.69 -24.43 -8.62
N ASP A 85 -5.67 -24.99 -7.41
CA ASP A 85 -6.89 -25.24 -6.63
C ASP A 85 -7.37 -23.97 -5.89
N SER A 86 -6.45 -23.03 -5.64
CA SER A 86 -6.76 -21.73 -5.04
C SER A 86 -5.90 -20.64 -5.66
N VAL A 87 -6.47 -19.44 -5.77
CA VAL A 87 -5.81 -18.25 -6.31
C VAL A 87 -6.02 -17.09 -5.34
N ILE A 88 -4.95 -16.39 -5.01
CA ILE A 88 -4.98 -15.19 -4.17
C ILE A 88 -4.59 -14.00 -5.05
N ILE A 89 -5.46 -13.00 -5.12
CA ILE A 89 -5.19 -11.71 -5.75
C ILE A 89 -4.71 -10.76 -4.66
N ALA A 90 -3.43 -10.43 -4.70
CA ALA A 90 -2.77 -9.55 -3.73
C ALA A 90 -2.39 -8.17 -4.29
N SER A 91 -2.87 -7.84 -5.49
CA SER A 91 -2.76 -6.51 -6.08
C SER A 91 -4.13 -5.84 -6.10
N PRO A 92 -4.23 -4.50 -5.96
CA PRO A 92 -5.49 -3.79 -6.14
C PRO A 92 -6.11 -4.11 -7.50
N TRP A 93 -7.31 -4.70 -7.50
CA TRP A 93 -7.93 -5.26 -8.71
C TRP A 93 -8.02 -4.25 -9.86
N GLN A 94 -8.44 -3.03 -9.55
CA GLN A 94 -8.62 -1.92 -10.50
C GLN A 94 -7.34 -1.45 -11.20
N TYR A 95 -6.16 -1.84 -10.72
CA TYR A 95 -4.86 -1.51 -11.32
C TYR A 95 -4.12 -2.76 -11.83
N SER A 96 -4.77 -3.93 -11.79
CA SER A 96 -4.11 -5.20 -12.10
C SER A 96 -4.07 -5.52 -13.60
N ASP A 97 -4.94 -4.90 -14.40
CA ASP A 97 -5.19 -5.25 -15.82
C ASP A 97 -5.46 -6.74 -16.05
N ILE A 98 -5.92 -7.47 -15.01
CA ILE A 98 -6.26 -8.88 -15.09
C ILE A 98 -7.69 -9.04 -15.62
N GLU A 99 -7.85 -9.82 -16.69
CA GLU A 99 -9.16 -10.24 -17.18
C GLU A 99 -9.66 -11.47 -16.42
N ALA A 100 -10.84 -11.39 -15.81
CA ALA A 100 -11.50 -12.53 -15.20
C ALA A 100 -12.45 -13.19 -16.20
N GLY A 101 -12.32 -14.51 -16.38
CA GLY A 101 -13.26 -15.31 -17.16
C GLY A 101 -14.67 -15.28 -16.57
N GLU A 102 -15.66 -15.65 -17.38
CA GLU A 102 -17.06 -15.60 -16.99
C GLU A 102 -17.32 -16.41 -15.69
N GLY A 103 -17.93 -15.75 -14.71
CA GLY A 103 -18.32 -16.35 -13.45
C GLY A 103 -17.18 -16.71 -12.49
N VAL A 104 -15.92 -16.34 -12.81
CA VAL A 104 -14.76 -16.48 -11.92
C VAL A 104 -14.93 -15.60 -10.67
N ILE A 105 -15.26 -14.33 -10.88
CA ILE A 105 -15.59 -13.40 -9.81
C ILE A 105 -17.11 -13.47 -9.57
N LYS A 106 -17.50 -13.83 -8.35
CA LYS A 106 -18.89 -13.93 -7.88
C LYS A 106 -19.31 -12.72 -7.06
N HIS A 107 -18.41 -12.26 -6.20
CA HIS A 107 -18.61 -11.05 -5.41
C HIS A 107 -17.87 -9.91 -6.09
N GLY A 108 -18.58 -8.81 -6.36
CA GLY A 108 -17.98 -7.63 -6.97
C GLY A 108 -16.78 -7.13 -6.15
N ILE A 109 -15.79 -6.59 -6.86
CA ILE A 109 -14.66 -5.92 -6.23
C ILE A 109 -14.91 -4.42 -6.30
N ASP A 110 -14.97 -3.77 -5.15
CA ASP A 110 -15.24 -2.34 -5.08
C ASP A 110 -14.10 -1.55 -5.74
N THR A 111 -14.46 -0.52 -6.52
CA THR A 111 -13.49 0.46 -7.01
C THR A 111 -13.23 1.49 -5.93
N ILE A 112 -11.97 1.62 -5.54
CA ILE A 112 -11.53 2.46 -4.44
C ILE A 112 -10.76 3.66 -5.01
N PRO A 113 -11.10 4.90 -4.66
CA PRO A 113 -10.28 6.04 -5.08
C PRO A 113 -8.94 6.03 -4.35
N TYR A 114 -7.82 6.16 -5.06
CA TYR A 114 -6.48 6.29 -4.46
C TYR A 114 -5.94 7.71 -4.61
N MET A 115 -5.10 8.12 -3.65
CA MET A 115 -4.31 9.32 -3.76
C MET A 115 -3.23 9.14 -4.84
N LYS A 116 -3.34 9.92 -5.92
CA LYS A 116 -2.23 10.10 -6.87
C LYS A 116 -1.20 11.02 -6.23
N LEU A 117 -0.17 10.45 -5.62
CA LEU A 117 0.89 11.20 -4.97
C LEU A 117 2.05 11.39 -5.95
N HIS A 118 2.51 12.63 -6.07
CA HIS A 118 3.75 12.95 -6.76
C HIS A 118 4.91 12.96 -5.78
N VAL A 119 5.96 12.21 -6.12
CA VAL A 119 7.19 12.11 -5.36
C VAL A 119 8.33 12.65 -6.20
N THR A 120 8.99 13.67 -5.68
CA THR A 120 10.19 14.21 -6.30
C THR A 120 11.36 13.98 -5.38
N LEU A 121 12.37 13.27 -5.88
CA LEU A 121 13.68 13.18 -5.26
C LEU A 121 14.67 14.01 -6.07
N PHE A 122 15.49 14.82 -5.40
CA PHE A 122 16.53 15.57 -6.08
C PHE A 122 17.71 15.87 -5.15
N THR A 123 18.89 16.09 -5.72
CA THR A 123 20.07 16.52 -4.98
C THR A 123 20.47 17.93 -5.35
N SER A 124 20.86 18.71 -4.35
CA SER A 124 21.32 20.08 -4.54
C SER A 124 22.45 20.42 -3.57
N PRO A 125 23.46 21.20 -3.98
CA PRO A 125 24.42 21.78 -3.05
C PRO A 125 23.80 22.88 -2.17
N LEU A 126 22.61 23.38 -2.55
CA LEU A 126 21.92 24.46 -1.86
C LEU A 126 21.05 23.93 -0.73
N ARG A 127 20.91 24.74 0.33
CA ARG A 127 19.90 24.54 1.36
C ARG A 127 18.56 25.09 0.89
N LEU A 128 17.47 24.57 1.45
CA LEU A 128 16.17 25.19 1.27
C LEU A 128 16.20 26.66 1.73
N GLN A 129 15.52 27.52 1.00
CA GLN A 129 15.46 28.95 1.23
C GLN A 129 14.51 29.25 2.39
N ALA A 130 15.04 29.76 3.50
CA ALA A 130 14.25 30.03 4.71
C ALA A 130 13.07 30.99 4.47
N SER A 131 13.26 32.01 3.61
CA SER A 131 12.21 32.98 3.29
C SER A 131 11.01 32.41 2.55
N TYR A 132 11.16 31.27 1.85
CA TYR A 132 10.04 30.57 1.24
C TYR A 132 9.03 30.11 2.30
N PHE A 133 9.53 29.72 3.48
CA PHE A 133 8.72 29.26 4.62
C PHE A 133 8.32 30.40 5.57
N GLY A 134 8.46 31.66 5.15
CA GLY A 134 8.17 32.82 5.99
C GLY A 134 9.17 33.04 7.14
N LEU A 135 10.32 32.37 7.12
CA LEU A 135 11.39 32.58 8.09
C LEU A 135 12.30 33.75 7.64
N LYS A 136 13.00 34.35 8.61
CA LYS A 136 13.90 35.49 8.31
C LYS A 136 15.02 35.06 7.35
N PRO A 137 15.36 35.88 6.34
CA PRO A 137 16.51 35.58 5.48
C PRO A 137 17.79 35.37 6.31
N GLY A 138 18.57 34.35 5.95
CA GLY A 138 19.81 33.99 6.64
C GLY A 138 19.65 33.04 7.84
N THR A 139 18.42 32.68 8.25
CA THR A 139 18.23 31.61 9.25
C THR A 139 18.33 30.24 8.60
N PRO A 140 18.67 29.17 9.36
CA PRO A 140 18.54 27.80 8.87
C PRO A 140 17.09 27.49 8.46
N ALA A 141 16.90 26.90 7.28
CA ALA A 141 15.61 26.38 6.89
C ALA A 141 15.31 25.05 7.62
N PRO A 142 14.02 24.68 7.78
CA PRO A 142 13.63 23.43 8.40
C PRO A 142 14.15 22.23 7.61
N SER A 143 14.58 21.18 8.31
CA SER A 143 14.95 19.92 7.67
C SER A 143 13.74 19.15 7.16
N ASN A 144 12.60 19.24 7.85
CA ASN A 144 11.32 18.68 7.48
C ASN A 144 10.23 19.74 7.57
N VAL A 145 9.37 19.79 6.56
CA VAL A 145 8.23 20.68 6.47
C VAL A 145 7.01 19.82 6.16
N TYR A 146 5.97 19.95 6.96
CA TYR A 146 4.66 19.35 6.74
C TYR A 146 3.65 20.49 6.62
N THR A 147 2.72 20.37 5.68
CA THR A 147 1.71 21.40 5.46
C THR A 147 0.38 21.02 6.08
N THR A 148 -0.41 22.05 6.36
CA THR A 148 -1.83 21.94 6.67
C THR A 148 -2.55 23.08 5.99
N LEU A 149 -3.87 23.01 5.93
CA LEU A 149 -4.70 24.06 5.35
C LEU A 149 -4.54 25.38 6.13
N GLY A 150 -4.49 26.49 5.41
CA GLY A 150 -4.55 27.81 6.02
C GLY A 150 -5.91 28.06 6.69
N LYS A 151 -5.94 29.02 7.62
CA LYS A 151 -7.16 29.35 8.40
C LYS A 151 -8.38 29.68 7.54
N ASP A 152 -8.16 30.24 6.35
CA ASP A 152 -9.22 30.66 5.42
C ASP A 152 -9.55 29.61 4.37
N GLU A 153 -8.94 28.42 4.44
CA GLU A 153 -9.14 27.34 3.48
C GLU A 153 -10.10 26.28 4.01
N THR A 154 -10.97 25.80 3.12
CA THR A 154 -11.89 24.71 3.42
C THR A 154 -11.29 23.40 2.96
N ALA A 155 -11.43 22.36 3.79
CA ALA A 155 -11.01 21.01 3.42
C ALA A 155 -11.72 20.52 2.15
N GLN A 156 -10.99 19.76 1.34
CA GLN A 156 -11.50 19.15 0.11
C GLN A 156 -11.05 17.68 0.03
N ALA A 157 -11.73 16.89 -0.80
CA ALA A 157 -11.40 15.48 -1.01
C ALA A 157 -10.13 15.30 -1.86
N GLY A 158 -9.35 14.27 -1.53
CA GLY A 158 -8.22 13.82 -2.35
C GLY A 158 -7.17 14.90 -2.59
N PRO A 159 -6.59 15.00 -3.80
CA PRO A 159 -5.46 15.89 -4.07
C PRO A 159 -5.80 17.37 -3.88
N LYS A 160 -7.08 17.75 -3.98
CA LYS A 160 -7.52 19.13 -3.72
C LYS A 160 -7.43 19.52 -2.24
N GLY A 161 -7.31 18.53 -1.34
CA GLY A 161 -7.14 18.74 0.09
C GLY A 161 -5.78 19.31 0.48
N VAL A 162 -4.81 19.40 -0.44
CA VAL A 162 -3.49 19.98 -0.17
C VAL A 162 -3.53 21.51 0.07
N GLY A 163 -4.56 22.20 -0.41
CA GLY A 163 -4.69 23.65 -0.31
C GLY A 163 -3.68 24.43 -1.17
N ARG A 164 -3.53 25.72 -0.88
CA ARG A 164 -2.71 26.66 -1.65
C ARG A 164 -1.22 26.35 -1.65
N THR A 165 -0.74 25.56 -0.69
CA THR A 165 0.67 25.18 -0.58
C THR A 165 1.09 24.27 -1.75
N GLY A 166 0.17 23.43 -2.25
CA GLY A 166 0.41 22.54 -3.39
C GLY A 166 1.30 21.32 -3.10
N PHE A 167 1.88 21.23 -1.90
CA PHE A 167 2.67 20.08 -1.45
C PHE A 167 2.28 19.64 -0.04
N TYR A 168 2.48 18.36 0.27
CA TYR A 168 2.20 17.75 1.58
C TYR A 168 3.42 17.83 2.49
N SER A 169 4.60 17.51 1.95
CA SER A 169 5.83 17.58 2.72
C SER A 169 7.08 17.81 1.88
N ILE A 170 8.08 18.42 2.51
CA ILE A 170 9.45 18.54 2.02
C ILE A 170 10.38 18.03 3.11
N SER A 171 11.26 17.10 2.78
CA SER A 171 12.21 16.50 3.72
C SER A 171 13.62 16.52 3.16
N THR A 172 14.57 16.94 3.99
CA THR A 172 16.00 16.75 3.77
C THR A 172 16.36 15.37 4.32
N LEU A 173 16.54 14.37 3.44
CA LEU A 173 16.72 12.98 3.84
C LEU A 173 18.10 12.73 4.46
N ARG A 174 19.15 13.15 3.76
CA ARG A 174 20.55 12.97 4.15
C ARG A 174 21.48 13.81 3.27
N THR A 175 22.73 13.92 3.70
CA THR A 175 23.81 14.43 2.86
C THR A 175 24.43 13.28 2.07
N VAL A 176 24.59 13.48 0.76
CA VAL A 176 25.24 12.54 -0.17
C VAL A 176 26.50 13.17 -0.75
N THR A 177 27.42 12.34 -1.25
CA THR A 177 28.58 12.83 -2.02
C THR A 177 28.26 12.76 -3.50
N ASN A 178 28.34 13.89 -4.21
CA ASN A 178 28.19 13.91 -5.66
C ASN A 178 29.36 13.13 -6.29
N PRO A 179 29.10 12.10 -7.11
CA PRO A 179 30.16 11.27 -7.68
C PRO A 179 31.05 12.02 -8.67
N ARG A 180 30.55 13.10 -9.29
CA ARG A 180 31.28 13.91 -10.27
C ARG A 180 32.11 15.00 -9.61
N THR A 181 31.52 15.77 -8.71
CA THR A 181 32.20 16.92 -8.09
C THR A 181 32.90 16.58 -6.79
N GLN A 182 32.65 15.39 -6.22
CA GLN A 182 33.10 14.96 -4.89
C GLN A 182 32.64 15.88 -3.74
N LYS A 183 31.74 16.83 -4.03
CA LYS A 183 31.18 17.74 -3.04
C LYS A 183 30.00 17.10 -2.31
N LYS A 184 29.77 17.55 -1.09
CA LYS A 184 28.59 17.18 -0.30
C LYS A 184 27.37 17.94 -0.80
N GLU A 185 26.27 17.22 -0.98
CA GLU A 185 24.98 17.73 -1.43
C GLU A 185 23.86 17.18 -0.56
N TYR A 186 22.74 17.88 -0.52
CA TYR A 186 21.54 17.48 0.22
C TYR A 186 20.62 16.69 -0.69
N LEU A 187 20.19 15.51 -0.24
CA LEU A 187 19.13 14.74 -0.89
C LEU A 187 17.78 15.17 -0.32
N TYR A 188 16.92 15.73 -1.16
CA TYR A 188 15.58 16.17 -0.81
C TYR A 188 14.52 15.21 -1.33
N LYS A 189 13.41 15.14 -0.60
CA LYS A 189 12.18 14.44 -0.99
C LYS A 189 11.01 15.39 -0.86
N ILE A 190 10.16 15.44 -1.88
CA ILE A 190 8.94 16.23 -1.89
C ILE A 190 7.77 15.29 -2.17
N PHE A 191 6.74 15.37 -1.34
CA PHE A 191 5.43 14.80 -1.61
C PHE A 191 4.46 15.91 -1.97
N SER A 192 3.78 15.77 -3.10
CA SER A 192 2.93 16.82 -3.67
C SER A 192 1.70 16.26 -4.37
N ALA A 193 0.67 17.09 -4.52
CA ALA A 193 -0.57 16.70 -5.20
C ALA A 193 -0.42 16.66 -6.72
N GLU A 194 0.52 17.43 -7.26
CA GLU A 194 0.84 17.53 -8.68
C GLU A 194 2.35 17.48 -8.89
N ALA A 195 2.80 17.27 -10.13
CA ALA A 195 4.22 17.31 -10.44
C ALA A 195 4.82 18.68 -10.11
N VAL A 196 5.92 18.70 -9.36
CA VAL A 196 6.63 19.94 -9.06
C VAL A 196 7.14 20.58 -10.34
N ASN A 197 7.07 21.92 -10.41
CA ASN A 197 7.51 22.68 -11.58
C ASN A 197 8.76 23.52 -11.25
N ALA A 198 9.37 24.08 -12.29
CA ALA A 198 10.59 24.87 -12.15
C ALA A 198 10.39 26.10 -11.25
N THR A 199 9.25 26.79 -11.35
CA THR A 199 8.90 27.95 -10.50
C THR A 199 8.90 27.57 -9.03
N PHE A 200 8.32 26.42 -8.69
CA PHE A 200 8.31 25.90 -7.32
C PHE A 200 9.73 25.56 -6.85
N LEU A 201 10.53 24.85 -7.67
CA LEU A 201 11.91 24.52 -7.35
C LEU A 201 12.77 25.78 -7.15
N SER A 202 12.58 26.80 -7.98
CA SER A 202 13.26 28.09 -7.84
C SER A 202 12.91 28.78 -6.53
N ALA A 203 11.63 28.77 -6.17
CA ALA A 203 11.16 29.41 -4.95
C ALA A 203 11.73 28.72 -3.70
N ILE A 204 11.77 27.40 -3.65
CA ILE A 204 12.29 26.65 -2.49
C ILE A 204 13.81 26.66 -2.40
N LEU A 205 14.55 26.83 -3.51
CA LEU A 205 16.02 26.89 -3.51
C LEU A 205 16.58 28.32 -3.52
N GLY A 206 15.73 29.33 -3.77
CA GLY A 206 16.15 30.73 -3.83
C GLY A 206 17.03 31.06 -5.04
N THR A 207 16.96 30.26 -6.12
CA THR A 207 17.73 30.45 -7.35
C THR A 207 16.87 30.16 -8.57
N ASP A 208 17.14 30.80 -9.69
CA ASP A 208 16.40 30.54 -10.93
C ASP A 208 16.67 29.12 -11.44
N ILE A 209 15.59 28.40 -11.75
CA ILE A 209 15.62 27.05 -12.32
C ILE A 209 14.87 27.15 -13.65
N PRO A 210 15.53 26.91 -14.79
CA PRO A 210 14.89 27.00 -16.09
C PRO A 210 13.70 26.04 -16.21
N THR A 211 12.63 26.47 -16.87
CA THR A 211 11.48 25.60 -17.16
C THR A 211 11.86 24.36 -17.96
N SER A 212 12.85 24.50 -18.85
CA SER A 212 13.41 23.40 -19.66
C SER A 212 13.98 22.25 -18.82
N PHE A 213 14.37 22.50 -17.57
CA PHE A 213 14.91 21.48 -16.65
C PHE A 213 13.87 20.42 -16.28
N VAL A 214 12.62 20.84 -16.04
CA VAL A 214 11.56 19.94 -15.54
C VAL A 214 10.79 19.31 -16.70
N SER A 215 10.68 19.98 -17.85
CA SER A 215 10.02 19.50 -19.05
C SER A 215 10.93 18.58 -19.87
N SER A 216 11.29 17.43 -19.30
CA SER A 216 11.77 16.14 -19.88
C SER A 216 12.54 16.05 -21.21
N GLU A 217 12.99 17.14 -21.85
CA GLU A 217 13.59 17.12 -23.20
C GLU A 217 15.03 17.62 -23.25
N SER A 218 15.63 18.00 -22.14
CA SER A 218 17.05 18.34 -22.16
C SER A 218 17.70 18.06 -20.83
N GLY A 219 18.85 17.38 -20.89
CA GLY A 219 19.83 17.33 -19.80
C GLY A 219 20.47 18.70 -19.60
N THR A 220 19.65 19.75 -19.45
CA THR A 220 20.12 21.06 -19.01
C THR A 220 20.64 20.88 -17.61
N GLU A 221 21.96 20.77 -17.48
CA GLU A 221 22.59 20.80 -16.18
C GLU A 221 22.34 22.19 -15.59
N VAL A 222 21.69 22.21 -14.44
CA VAL A 222 21.54 23.42 -13.64
C VAL A 222 22.43 23.21 -12.44
N ASP A 223 23.39 24.11 -12.21
CA ASP A 223 24.34 24.01 -11.08
C ASP A 223 23.63 23.83 -9.72
N ALA A 224 22.40 24.32 -9.63
CA ALA A 224 21.57 24.22 -8.44
C ALA A 224 20.97 22.82 -8.20
N ILE A 225 20.79 21.96 -9.21
CA ILE A 225 20.22 20.61 -9.06
C ILE A 225 21.05 19.62 -9.86
N SER A 226 21.79 18.78 -9.15
CA SER A 226 22.75 17.84 -9.73
C SER A 226 22.14 16.51 -10.18
N TRP A 227 20.99 16.14 -9.61
CA TRP A 227 20.20 14.97 -9.96
C TRP A 227 18.74 15.22 -9.60
N TYR A 228 17.82 14.72 -10.44
CA TYR A 228 16.39 14.93 -10.33
C TYR A 228 15.63 13.68 -10.78
N TYR A 229 14.67 13.24 -9.96
CA TYR A 229 13.86 12.06 -10.21
C TYR A 229 12.41 12.33 -9.82
N PRO A 230 11.55 12.65 -10.80
CA PRO A 230 10.11 12.75 -10.59
C PRO A 230 9.46 11.38 -10.77
N HIS A 231 8.58 11.02 -9.84
CA HIS A 231 7.76 9.82 -9.95
C HIS A 231 6.37 10.09 -9.38
N TRP A 232 5.41 9.23 -9.69
CA TRP A 232 4.08 9.30 -9.10
C TRP A 232 3.49 7.90 -9.00
N PHE A 233 2.64 7.70 -8.00
CA PHE A 233 1.93 6.43 -7.80
C PHE A 233 0.57 6.67 -7.13
N TYR A 234 -0.36 5.77 -7.39
CA TYR A 234 -1.58 5.64 -6.58
C TYR A 234 -1.19 5.00 -5.26
N SER A 235 -0.97 5.83 -4.23
CA SER A 235 -0.17 5.48 -3.06
C SER A 235 -0.91 4.75 -1.98
N TYR A 236 -2.10 5.25 -1.69
CA TYR A 236 -2.98 4.76 -0.64
C TYR A 236 -4.41 5.14 -1.01
N PRO A 237 -5.41 4.38 -0.57
CA PRO A 237 -6.82 4.73 -0.71
C PRO A 237 -7.14 6.09 -0.09
N ILE A 238 -8.13 6.78 -0.65
CA ILE A 238 -8.78 7.89 0.04
C ILE A 238 -9.78 7.26 1.01
N GLU A 239 -9.45 7.29 2.29
CA GLU A 239 -10.17 6.62 3.37
C GLU A 239 -11.48 7.32 3.75
N LEU A 240 -12.42 7.37 2.82
CA LEU A 240 -13.75 7.95 3.02
C LEU A 240 -14.57 7.12 4.02
N PRO A 241 -15.54 7.71 4.73
CA PRO A 241 -16.49 6.92 5.54
C PRO A 241 -17.24 5.88 4.69
N ARG A 242 -17.23 4.61 5.11
CA ARG A 242 -17.86 3.49 4.41
C ARG A 242 -18.81 2.70 5.31
N VAL A 243 -19.79 2.07 4.67
CA VAL A 243 -20.77 1.16 5.29
C VAL A 243 -20.72 -0.25 4.71
N THR A 244 -19.90 -0.46 3.67
CA THR A 244 -19.63 -1.76 3.07
C THR A 244 -18.13 -2.03 3.11
N PHE A 245 -17.78 -3.30 3.23
CA PHE A 245 -16.40 -3.77 3.23
C PHE A 245 -16.28 -4.91 2.22
N GLN A 246 -15.11 -5.00 1.59
CA GLN A 246 -14.85 -6.00 0.57
C GLN A 246 -14.80 -7.39 1.20
N ASP A 247 -15.56 -8.33 0.62
CA ASP A 247 -15.43 -9.74 0.96
C ASP A 247 -14.06 -10.27 0.49
N PRO A 248 -13.22 -10.85 1.37
CA PRO A 248 -11.97 -11.45 0.96
C PRO A 248 -12.16 -12.72 0.13
N VAL A 249 -13.34 -13.35 0.13
CA VAL A 249 -13.69 -14.47 -0.75
C VAL A 249 -14.51 -13.95 -1.93
N ILE A 250 -13.85 -13.79 -3.07
CA ILE A 250 -14.50 -13.20 -4.27
C ILE A 250 -15.00 -14.26 -5.26
N GLY A 251 -14.67 -15.52 -5.04
CA GLY A 251 -15.15 -16.68 -5.77
C GLY A 251 -14.70 -17.99 -5.10
N PRO A 252 -15.15 -19.17 -5.57
CA PRO A 252 -14.80 -20.43 -4.93
C PRO A 252 -13.29 -20.72 -5.06
N GLY A 253 -12.56 -20.71 -3.95
CA GLY A 253 -11.09 -20.82 -3.96
C GLY A 253 -10.38 -19.60 -4.57
N LEU A 254 -11.07 -18.46 -4.71
CA LEU A 254 -10.51 -17.20 -5.20
C LEU A 254 -10.63 -16.13 -4.11
N TYR A 255 -9.47 -15.65 -3.65
CA TYR A 255 -9.38 -14.72 -2.53
C TYR A 255 -8.76 -13.39 -2.94
N TYR A 256 -9.10 -12.32 -2.22
CA TYR A 256 -8.63 -10.96 -2.49
C TYR A 256 -8.19 -10.27 -1.20
N THR A 257 -6.91 -9.89 -1.11
CA THR A 257 -6.36 -9.29 0.11
C THR A 257 -6.43 -7.77 0.12
N SER A 258 -6.29 -7.10 -1.03
CA SER A 258 -6.27 -5.62 -1.10
C SER A 258 -7.62 -4.97 -0.75
N GLY A 259 -8.67 -5.75 -0.50
CA GLY A 259 -9.93 -5.24 0.04
C GLY A 259 -9.79 -4.54 1.39
N ILE A 260 -8.80 -4.93 2.20
CA ILE A 260 -8.52 -4.32 3.51
C ILE A 260 -8.03 -2.87 3.39
N GLU A 261 -7.40 -2.51 2.26
CA GLU A 261 -6.71 -1.23 2.13
C GLU A 261 -7.71 -0.08 2.30
N SER A 262 -8.90 -0.19 1.73
CA SER A 262 -9.99 0.80 1.84
C SER A 262 -10.65 0.95 3.23
N PHE A 263 -10.13 0.24 4.21
CA PHE A 263 -10.49 0.35 5.63
C PHE A 263 -9.30 0.85 6.45
N ILE A 264 -8.10 0.34 6.15
CA ILE A 264 -6.83 0.78 6.73
C ILE A 264 -5.66 0.26 5.88
N SER A 265 -4.93 1.17 5.24
CA SER A 265 -3.86 0.84 4.29
C SER A 265 -2.47 0.91 4.92
N THR A 266 -2.13 -0.10 5.73
CA THR A 266 -0.79 -0.24 6.33
C THR A 266 -0.14 -1.58 5.93
N MET A 267 1.17 -1.70 6.13
CA MET A 267 1.88 -2.95 5.85
C MET A 267 1.39 -4.07 6.78
N GLU A 268 1.12 -3.71 8.02
CA GLU A 268 0.69 -4.54 9.13
C GLU A 268 -0.70 -5.11 8.88
N THR A 269 -1.66 -4.26 8.51
CA THR A 269 -3.04 -4.69 8.22
C THR A 269 -3.12 -5.51 6.95
N SER A 270 -2.27 -5.22 5.96
CA SER A 270 -2.14 -6.05 4.75
C SER A 270 -1.57 -7.43 5.06
N ALA A 271 -0.55 -7.52 5.93
CA ALA A 271 0.00 -8.79 6.40
C ALA A 271 -1.03 -9.60 7.20
N LEU A 272 -1.80 -8.95 8.06
CA LEU A 272 -2.90 -9.56 8.81
C LEU A 272 -3.97 -10.12 7.88
N MET A 273 -4.35 -9.39 6.83
CA MET A 273 -5.27 -9.89 5.81
C MET A 273 -4.72 -11.12 5.09
N GLY A 274 -3.41 -11.15 4.79
CA GLY A 274 -2.74 -12.34 4.27
C GLY A 274 -2.88 -13.56 5.19
N MET A 275 -2.72 -13.37 6.51
CA MET A 275 -2.93 -14.43 7.50
C MET A 275 -4.40 -14.92 7.52
N ASN A 276 -5.36 -14.00 7.45
CA ASN A 276 -6.78 -14.35 7.41
C ASN A 276 -7.14 -15.16 6.15
N VAL A 277 -6.64 -14.76 4.98
CA VAL A 277 -6.83 -15.51 3.74
C VAL A 277 -6.18 -16.89 3.79
N ALA A 278 -4.97 -17.00 4.35
CA ALA A 278 -4.32 -18.30 4.55
C ALA A 278 -5.16 -19.23 5.44
N ARG A 279 -5.80 -18.68 6.48
CA ARG A 279 -6.70 -19.44 7.34
C ARG A 279 -7.96 -19.91 6.61
N LEU A 280 -8.57 -19.04 5.79
CA LEU A 280 -9.75 -19.39 4.98
C LEU A 280 -9.42 -20.53 4.00
N ILE A 281 -8.27 -20.47 3.34
CA ILE A 281 -7.80 -21.55 2.45
C ILE A 281 -7.65 -22.86 3.22
N ALA A 282 -7.04 -22.83 4.41
CA ALA A 282 -6.87 -24.03 5.22
C ALA A 282 -8.23 -24.65 5.62
N ASP A 283 -9.22 -23.83 5.95
CA ASP A 283 -10.57 -24.30 6.27
C ASP A 283 -11.28 -24.91 5.06
N ASP A 284 -11.20 -24.27 3.90
CA ASP A 284 -11.79 -24.79 2.65
C ASP A 284 -11.16 -26.14 2.26
N LEU A 285 -9.86 -26.33 2.51
CA LEU A 285 -9.17 -27.61 2.29
C LEU A 285 -9.62 -28.71 3.29
N VAL A 286 -9.90 -28.36 4.55
CA VAL A 286 -10.39 -29.33 5.54
C VAL A 286 -11.84 -29.72 5.24
N ASP A 287 -12.70 -28.77 4.90
CA ASP A 287 -14.11 -29.05 4.59
C ASP A 287 -14.27 -29.89 3.32
N THR A 288 -13.37 -29.72 2.35
CA THR A 288 -13.35 -30.53 1.13
C THR A 288 -12.86 -31.95 1.35
N THR A 289 -11.88 -32.15 2.25
CA THR A 289 -11.42 -33.51 2.64
C THR A 289 -12.45 -34.24 3.52
N GLY A 290 -13.23 -33.50 4.34
CA GLY A 290 -14.33 -34.05 5.14
C GLY A 290 -15.54 -34.51 4.32
N ARG A 291 -15.86 -33.86 3.20
CA ARG A 291 -16.94 -34.29 2.28
C ARG A 291 -16.60 -35.52 1.44
N GLY A 292 -15.32 -35.86 1.29
CA GLY A 292 -14.85 -37.08 0.62
C GLY A 292 -14.92 -38.35 1.47
N SER A 293 -15.26 -38.25 2.77
CA SER A 293 -15.33 -39.37 3.70
C SER A 293 -16.62 -39.36 4.52
N GLY A 294 -17.78 -39.44 3.86
CA GLY A 294 -19.03 -39.45 4.63
C GLY A 294 -20.31 -39.70 3.85
N ALA A 295 -20.57 -40.96 3.49
CA ALA A 295 -21.93 -41.49 3.38
C ALA A 295 -22.65 -41.55 4.76
N ALA A 296 -22.55 -40.50 5.56
CA ALA A 296 -23.11 -40.42 6.92
C ALA A 296 -23.75 -39.05 7.23
N ALA A 297 -24.18 -38.31 6.20
CA ALA A 297 -25.05 -37.13 6.37
C ALA A 297 -26.54 -37.51 6.47
N ALA A 298 -26.84 -38.62 7.16
CA ALA A 298 -28.21 -39.06 7.47
C ALA A 298 -28.30 -39.60 8.91
N ALA A 299 -27.69 -38.89 9.89
CA ALA A 299 -27.88 -39.21 11.31
C ALA A 299 -27.53 -38.05 12.25
N ARG A 300 -27.97 -36.82 11.96
CA ARG A 300 -28.02 -35.74 12.97
C ARG A 300 -29.31 -34.94 12.89
N ALA A 301 -30.44 -35.65 12.87
CA ALA A 301 -31.67 -35.18 13.46
C ALA A 301 -31.82 -35.89 14.82
N GLY A 302 -31.51 -35.20 15.91
CA GLY A 302 -31.86 -35.65 17.26
C GLY A 302 -30.70 -35.79 18.25
N LYS A 303 -30.75 -34.93 19.27
CA LYS A 303 -30.18 -35.05 20.63
C LYS A 303 -28.67 -34.84 20.81
N GLY A 304 -28.36 -33.73 21.49
CA GLY A 304 -27.11 -33.53 22.22
C GLY A 304 -26.68 -32.07 22.24
N ARG A 305 -26.73 -31.42 23.43
CA ARG A 305 -26.30 -30.03 23.67
C ARG A 305 -24.94 -29.71 23.03
N PRO A 306 -24.71 -28.49 22.51
CA PRO A 306 -23.41 -28.10 22.00
C PRO A 306 -22.40 -28.04 23.16
N ARG A 307 -21.26 -28.70 22.95
CA ARG A 307 -20.07 -28.57 23.78
C ARG A 307 -19.47 -27.20 23.49
N VAL A 308 -19.52 -26.30 24.47
CA VAL A 308 -18.91 -24.96 24.41
C VAL A 308 -17.40 -25.13 24.11
N PRO A 309 -16.89 -24.62 22.98
CA PRO A 309 -15.45 -24.50 22.79
C PRO A 309 -14.92 -23.49 23.82
N ALA A 310 -13.78 -23.80 24.44
CA ALA A 310 -13.10 -22.89 25.35
C ALA A 310 -12.97 -21.51 24.70
N ALA A 311 -13.26 -20.46 25.48
CA ALA A 311 -13.21 -19.08 25.02
C ALA A 311 -11.86 -18.81 24.33
N ARG A 312 -11.94 -18.52 23.03
CA ARG A 312 -10.86 -17.88 22.28
C ARG A 312 -10.62 -16.53 22.94
N GLU A 313 -9.37 -16.20 23.25
CA GLU A 313 -9.01 -14.78 23.46
C GLU A 313 -9.35 -14.05 22.17
N ASP A 314 -10.19 -13.02 22.28
CA ASP A 314 -10.53 -12.18 21.16
C ASP A 314 -9.32 -11.30 20.80
N PHE A 315 -9.16 -10.99 19.52
CA PHE A 315 -8.05 -10.17 18.99
C PHE A 315 -7.88 -8.84 19.75
N TRP A 316 -8.97 -8.25 20.23
CA TRP A 316 -8.95 -7.04 21.03
C TRP A 316 -8.39 -7.27 22.44
N ASP A 317 -8.60 -8.44 23.04
CA ASP A 317 -8.02 -8.80 24.35
C ASP A 317 -6.49 -9.00 24.24
N SER A 318 -6.02 -9.54 23.11
CA SER A 318 -4.59 -9.64 22.80
C SER A 318 -3.94 -8.28 22.57
N MET A 319 -4.64 -7.36 21.91
CA MET A 319 -4.11 -6.02 21.63
C MET A 319 -4.15 -5.12 22.88
N ASP A 320 -5.21 -5.20 23.70
CA ASP A 320 -5.32 -4.50 24.97
C ASP A 320 -4.31 -5.01 26.00
N SER A 321 -3.98 -6.31 26.00
CA SER A 321 -2.94 -6.86 26.87
C SER A 321 -1.52 -6.48 26.44
N GLU A 322 -1.23 -6.42 25.13
CA GLU A 322 0.06 -5.93 24.62
C GLU A 322 0.24 -4.41 24.83
N ILE A 323 -0.82 -3.62 24.64
CA ILE A 323 -0.82 -2.18 24.91
C ILE A 323 -0.75 -1.92 26.42
N GLY A 324 -1.52 -2.65 27.23
CA GLY A 324 -1.51 -2.55 28.69
C GLY A 324 -0.16 -2.92 29.32
N ALA A 325 0.49 -3.99 28.82
CA ALA A 325 1.82 -4.40 29.26
C ALA A 325 2.91 -3.37 28.88
N SER A 326 2.71 -2.61 27.79
CA SER A 326 3.62 -1.53 27.40
C SER A 326 3.47 -0.26 28.27
N MET A 327 2.29 -0.04 28.86
CA MET A 327 2.03 1.10 29.75
C MET A 327 2.50 0.88 31.19
N GLU A 328 2.53 -0.37 31.70
CA GLU A 328 3.04 -0.66 33.06
C GLU A 328 4.58 -0.54 33.18
N PHE A 329 5.31 -0.44 32.05
CA PHE A 329 6.77 -0.22 32.06
C PHE A 329 7.17 1.25 32.25
N LEU A 330 6.21 2.18 32.20
CA LEU A 330 6.41 3.59 32.52
C LEU A 330 5.88 3.86 33.92
N GLY A 331 6.67 3.42 34.90
CA GLY A 331 6.45 3.69 36.31
C GLY A 331 6.31 5.18 36.59
N ALA A 332 5.40 5.47 37.51
CA ALA A 332 4.94 6.77 37.97
C ALA A 332 5.99 7.56 38.80
N ASP A 333 7.17 7.80 38.24
CA ASP A 333 8.13 8.76 38.77
C ASP A 333 8.69 9.59 37.61
N GLU A 334 8.01 10.71 37.34
CA GLU A 334 8.54 12.04 36.95
C GLU A 334 7.46 12.81 36.17
N LEU A 335 6.75 13.65 36.93
CA LEU A 335 5.99 14.81 36.44
C LEU A 335 6.94 15.91 35.95
#